data_AF-A0A1Y2C9S6-F1
#
_entry.id   AF-A0A1Y2C9S6-F1
#
_cell.length_a   1.000
_cell.length_b   1.000
_cell.length_c   1.000
_cell.angle_alpha   90.00
_cell.angle_beta   90.00
_cell.angle_gamma   90.00
#
_symmetry.space_group_name_H-M   'P 1'
#
loop_
_entity.id
_entity.type
_entity.pdbx_description
1 polymer ?
#
loop_
_entity_poly.entity_id
_entity_poly.type
_entity_poly.pdbx_seq_one_letter_code
_entity_poly.pdbx_strand_id
1 'polypeptide(L)'
;MAPPPKLKTFLAQFNTPLLNAIAKFKEVNSPPPGQGDVDAVINLEQTSKLATVHNPVLKVMMLKRPLAGISAAVLALLLASLKPSCTLSTTTGTQFLIFFHMKPPLMPIDLSHVVFGTHASENTKVHALYNFYFHRMRVSQIAKVYCKTPATIRNWIHQYRQSGSVACSNSTNKRSKFTAAQRIWLHDYYVEQPLSFLDKAQLAFKAKWGT
;
A
#
# COMPACT_ATOMS: atom_id res chain seq x y z
N MET A 1 -23.21 7.71 -16.93
CA MET A 1 -21.84 7.71 -17.50
C MET A 1 -21.20 6.34 -17.27
N ALA A 2 -21.06 5.53 -18.32
CA ALA A 2 -20.51 4.17 -18.23
C ALA A 2 -18.97 4.19 -18.03
N PRO A 3 -18.39 3.28 -17.22
CA PRO A 3 -16.94 3.21 -17.04
C PRO A 3 -16.26 2.65 -18.30
N PRO A 4 -15.07 3.16 -18.68
CA PRO A 4 -14.33 2.65 -19.83
C PRO A 4 -13.85 1.20 -19.60
N PRO A 5 -13.76 0.39 -20.67
CA PRO A 5 -13.60 -1.07 -20.59
C PRO A 5 -12.33 -1.53 -19.85
N LYS A 6 -11.22 -0.79 -19.98
CA LYS A 6 -9.94 -1.12 -19.34
C LYS A 6 -9.98 -1.14 -17.80
N LEU A 7 -10.88 -0.36 -17.19
CA LEU A 7 -11.05 -0.34 -15.73
C LEU A 7 -11.60 -1.67 -15.23
N LYS A 8 -12.52 -2.28 -15.97
CA LYS A 8 -13.17 -3.54 -15.57
C LYS A 8 -12.17 -4.69 -15.55
N THR A 9 -11.33 -4.78 -16.58
CA THR A 9 -10.29 -5.82 -16.69
C THR A 9 -9.26 -5.72 -15.58
N PHE A 10 -8.78 -4.50 -15.28
CA PHE A 10 -7.84 -4.29 -14.18
C PHE A 10 -8.46 -4.67 -12.82
N LEU A 11 -9.70 -4.24 -12.55
CA LEU A 11 -10.38 -4.56 -11.28
C LEU A 11 -10.65 -6.06 -11.11
N ALA A 12 -10.91 -6.80 -12.18
CA ALA A 12 -11.03 -8.26 -12.13
C ALA A 12 -9.74 -8.93 -11.63
N GLN A 13 -8.58 -8.34 -11.93
CA GLN A 13 -7.27 -8.83 -11.49
C GLN A 13 -7.00 -8.55 -9.99
N PHE A 14 -7.56 -7.47 -9.43
CA PHE A 14 -7.35 -7.11 -8.01
C PHE A 14 -8.41 -7.69 -7.07
N ASN A 15 -9.63 -7.94 -7.55
CA ASN A 15 -10.71 -8.48 -6.72
C ASN A 15 -10.68 -10.01 -6.60
N THR A 16 -10.01 -10.73 -7.50
CA THR A 16 -9.99 -12.20 -7.48
C THR A 16 -9.36 -12.79 -6.22
N PRO A 17 -8.21 -12.32 -5.69
CA PRO A 17 -7.63 -12.87 -4.46
C PRO A 17 -8.48 -12.57 -3.23
N LEU A 18 -9.05 -11.36 -3.15
CA LEU A 18 -9.88 -10.92 -2.03
C LEU A 18 -11.21 -11.68 -1.99
N LEU A 19 -11.88 -11.83 -3.14
CA LEU A 19 -13.12 -12.58 -3.24
C LEU A 19 -12.90 -14.07 -2.96
N ASN A 20 -11.79 -14.65 -3.42
CA ASN A 20 -11.42 -16.03 -3.11
C ASN A 20 -11.11 -16.22 -1.61
N ALA A 21 -10.45 -15.25 -0.97
CA ALA A 21 -10.20 -15.29 0.47
C ALA A 21 -11.50 -15.18 1.29
N ILE A 22 -12.44 -14.33 0.87
CA ILE A 22 -13.76 -14.20 1.50
C ILE A 22 -14.60 -15.49 1.32
N ALA A 23 -14.57 -16.09 0.13
CA ALA A 23 -15.24 -17.36 -0.15
C ALA A 23 -14.67 -18.50 0.74
N LYS A 24 -13.34 -18.60 0.83
CA LYS A 24 -12.66 -19.59 1.68
C LYS A 24 -12.93 -19.36 3.17
N PHE A 25 -13.05 -18.11 3.61
CA PHE A 25 -13.43 -17.79 4.99
C PHE A 25 -14.87 -18.19 5.30
N LYS A 26 -15.81 -18.02 4.35
CA LYS A 26 -17.18 -18.50 4.51
C LYS A 26 -17.26 -20.02 4.55
N GLU A 27 -16.45 -20.71 3.77
CA GLU A 27 -16.40 -22.17 3.76
C GLU A 27 -15.90 -22.73 5.10
N VAL A 28 -14.83 -22.14 5.67
CA VAL A 28 -14.26 -22.57 6.96
C VAL A 28 -15.18 -22.26 8.15
N ASN A 29 -16.04 -21.24 8.05
CA ASN A 29 -16.95 -20.84 9.12
C ASN A 29 -18.40 -21.23 8.86
N SER A 30 -18.67 -22.05 7.85
CA SER A 30 -20.01 -22.58 7.63
C SER A 30 -20.28 -23.65 8.69
N PRO A 31 -21.39 -23.55 9.45
CA PRO A 31 -21.73 -24.56 10.44
C PRO A 31 -21.91 -25.91 9.75
N PRO A 32 -21.47 -27.02 10.38
CA PRO A 32 -21.62 -28.34 9.81
C PRO A 32 -23.10 -28.65 9.59
N PRO A 33 -23.48 -29.24 8.44
CA PRO A 33 -24.86 -29.60 8.16
C PRO A 33 -25.28 -30.69 9.16
N GLY A 34 -26.12 -30.32 10.14
CA GLY A 34 -26.65 -31.29 11.10
C GLY A 34 -27.01 -30.77 12.51
N GLN A 35 -26.76 -29.50 12.86
CA GLN A 35 -27.17 -28.99 14.17
C GLN A 35 -28.52 -28.26 14.06
N GLY A 36 -29.55 -28.88 14.62
CA GLY A 36 -30.92 -28.41 14.62
C GLY A 36 -31.12 -27.03 15.25
N ASP A 37 -32.04 -26.32 14.63
CA ASP A 37 -32.60 -25.02 14.96
C ASP A 37 -33.36 -25.07 16.30
N VAL A 38 -32.88 -24.32 17.30
CA VAL A 38 -33.68 -23.79 18.41
C VAL A 38 -32.96 -22.57 19.01
N ASP A 39 -33.62 -21.41 18.85
CA ASP A 39 -33.67 -20.24 19.73
C ASP A 39 -33.00 -18.91 19.30
N ALA A 40 -33.92 -17.92 19.15
CA ALA A 40 -33.84 -16.47 19.39
C ALA A 40 -33.12 -15.59 18.34
N VAL A 41 -33.76 -14.69 17.60
CA VAL A 41 -34.72 -13.61 17.95
C VAL A 41 -34.30 -12.82 19.19
N ILE A 42 -33.31 -11.92 19.07
CA ILE A 42 -33.21 -10.70 19.89
C ILE A 42 -32.70 -9.51 19.04
N ASN A 43 -33.66 -8.62 18.77
CA ASN A 43 -33.62 -7.16 18.66
C ASN A 43 -32.50 -6.40 17.93
N LEU A 44 -32.99 -5.76 16.86
CA LEU A 44 -32.63 -4.46 16.31
C LEU A 44 -32.84 -3.33 17.35
N GLU A 45 -32.06 -2.25 17.22
CA GLU A 45 -32.15 -0.95 17.93
C GLU A 45 -31.59 -0.84 19.36
N GLN A 46 -30.43 -0.18 19.47
CA GLN A 46 -29.98 0.81 20.47
C GLN A 46 -28.43 0.79 20.44
N THR A 47 -27.74 1.74 19.82
CA THR A 47 -27.60 3.11 20.31
C THR A 47 -26.94 3.97 19.23
N SER A 48 -27.65 5.02 18.82
CA SER A 48 -27.00 6.24 18.34
C SER A 48 -26.71 7.14 19.57
N LYS A 49 -25.66 7.96 19.45
CA LYS A 49 -25.24 9.06 20.36
C LYS A 49 -24.26 8.70 21.49
N LEU A 50 -22.97 8.82 21.18
CA LEU A 50 -22.07 9.65 21.99
C LEU A 50 -20.97 10.22 21.07
N ALA A 51 -21.06 11.51 20.77
CA ALA A 51 -19.93 12.27 20.25
C ALA A 51 -19.09 12.70 21.46
N THR A 52 -17.77 12.47 21.44
CA THR A 52 -16.75 13.39 21.98
C THR A 52 -15.36 12.92 21.54
N VAL A 53 -14.58 13.91 21.12
CA VAL A 53 -13.19 13.91 20.69
C VAL A 53 -12.26 13.22 21.69
N HIS A 54 -11.46 12.25 21.22
CA HIS A 54 -10.05 12.14 21.60
C HIS A 54 -9.29 11.21 20.65
N ASN A 55 -8.26 11.76 19.99
CA ASN A 55 -7.15 11.00 19.44
C ASN A 55 -6.42 10.31 20.63
N PRO A 56 -6.02 9.04 20.50
CA PRO A 56 -4.58 8.85 20.44
C PRO A 56 -4.15 7.75 19.45
N VAL A 57 -3.01 8.05 18.82
CA VAL A 57 -2.05 7.09 18.27
C VAL A 57 -1.79 6.00 19.33
N LEU A 58 -1.69 4.75 18.88
CA LEU A 58 -1.55 3.47 19.61
C LEU A 58 -2.85 2.75 19.95
N LYS A 59 -3.38 2.03 18.95
CA LYS A 59 -4.33 0.94 19.17
C LYS A 59 -3.55 -0.29 19.66
N VAL A 60 -3.37 -0.40 20.97
CA VAL A 60 -2.95 -1.65 21.61
C VAL A 60 -4.12 -2.63 21.48
N MET A 61 -3.99 -3.65 20.64
CA MET A 61 -4.93 -4.78 20.61
C MET A 61 -4.70 -5.64 21.86
N MET A 62 -5.36 -5.30 22.96
CA MET A 62 -5.52 -6.19 24.10
C MET A 62 -6.49 -7.30 23.70
N LEU A 63 -5.97 -8.47 23.32
CA LEU A 63 -6.76 -9.68 23.13
C LEU A 63 -7.13 -10.25 24.51
N LYS A 64 -8.10 -9.63 25.20
CA LYS A 64 -8.74 -10.22 26.40
C LYS A 64 -9.72 -11.31 25.97
N ARG A 65 -9.22 -12.46 25.54
CA ARG A 65 -10.02 -13.69 25.55
C ARG A 65 -9.29 -14.74 26.38
N PRO A 66 -9.95 -15.38 27.35
CA PRO A 66 -9.38 -16.53 28.01
C PRO A 66 -9.20 -17.63 26.96
N LEU A 67 -7.95 -17.96 26.63
CA LEU A 67 -7.62 -19.11 25.79
C LEU A 67 -7.77 -20.39 26.62
N ALA A 68 -8.99 -20.65 27.12
CA ALA A 68 -9.33 -21.96 27.64
C ALA A 68 -9.55 -22.89 26.45
N GLY A 69 -8.61 -23.80 26.19
CA GLY A 69 -8.77 -24.88 25.21
C GLY A 69 -7.73 -24.95 24.09
N ILE A 70 -6.79 -24.00 23.97
CA ILE A 70 -5.66 -24.19 23.05
C ILE A 70 -4.62 -25.05 23.76
N SER A 71 -4.47 -26.30 23.31
CA SER A 71 -3.40 -27.19 23.76
C SER A 71 -2.04 -26.51 23.56
N ALA A 72 -1.14 -26.63 24.55
CA ALA A 72 0.20 -26.05 24.51
C ALA A 72 0.97 -26.41 23.22
N ALA A 73 0.67 -27.58 22.62
CA ALA A 73 1.25 -28.02 21.36
C ALA A 73 0.86 -27.13 20.16
N VAL A 74 -0.39 -26.65 20.11
CA VAL A 74 -0.89 -25.78 19.03
C VAL A 74 -0.26 -24.39 19.15
N LEU A 75 -0.08 -23.90 20.37
CA LEU A 75 0.59 -22.61 20.61
C LEU A 75 2.08 -22.67 20.24
N ALA A 76 2.75 -23.78 20.55
CA ALA A 76 4.16 -24.01 20.18
C ALA A 76 4.35 -24.08 18.65
N LEU A 77 3.45 -24.73 17.93
CA LEU A 77 3.48 -24.77 16.46
C LEU A 77 3.25 -23.39 15.83
N LEU A 78 2.35 -22.58 16.40
CA LEU A 78 2.07 -21.23 15.91
C LEU A 78 3.26 -20.29 16.13
N LEU A 79 3.96 -20.45 17.26
CA LEU A 79 5.17 -19.69 17.57
C LEU A 79 6.38 -20.12 16.72
N ALA A 80 6.50 -21.42 16.39
CA ALA A 80 7.58 -21.92 15.52
C ALA A 80 7.50 -21.40 14.08
N SER A 81 6.32 -20.96 13.62
CA SER A 81 6.15 -20.34 12.30
C SER A 81 6.52 -18.85 12.26
N LEU A 82 6.77 -18.21 13.40
CA LEU A 82 7.20 -16.82 13.50
C LEU A 82 8.74 -16.77 13.57
N LYS A 83 9.37 -16.00 12.66
CA LYS A 83 10.83 -15.86 12.53
C LYS A 83 11.53 -15.55 13.87
N PRO A 84 12.79 -15.98 14.05
CA PRO A 84 13.46 -16.09 15.35
C PRO A 84 13.93 -14.71 15.85
N SER A 85 13.06 -13.95 16.49
CA SER A 85 13.47 -12.75 17.26
C SER A 85 12.53 -12.48 18.44
N CYS A 86 12.03 -13.53 19.08
CA CYS A 86 11.14 -13.42 20.23
C CYS A 86 11.74 -14.15 21.43
N THR A 87 12.12 -13.39 22.46
CA THR A 87 12.47 -13.94 23.77
C THR A 87 11.21 -13.96 24.65
N LEU A 88 10.80 -15.14 25.09
CA LEU A 88 9.74 -15.29 26.10
C LEU A 88 10.35 -15.20 27.50
N SER A 89 9.82 -14.30 28.32
CA SER A 89 10.04 -14.29 29.77
C SER A 89 8.79 -14.88 30.43
N THR A 90 8.99 -15.86 31.32
CA THR A 90 7.89 -16.53 32.04
C THR A 90 7.87 -16.02 33.47
N THR A 91 6.86 -15.25 33.83
CA THR A 91 6.61 -14.86 35.23
C THR A 91 5.43 -15.69 35.75
N THR A 92 5.63 -16.34 36.89
CA THR A 92 4.67 -17.23 37.55
C THR A 92 3.40 -16.47 37.93
N GLY A 93 2.40 -16.54 37.04
CA GLY A 93 1.12 -15.85 37.20
C GLY A 93 0.45 -15.60 35.86
N THR A 94 -0.17 -16.64 35.29
CA THR A 94 -1.21 -16.70 34.23
C THR A 94 -1.39 -15.51 33.26
N GLN A 95 -0.33 -14.86 32.80
CA GLN A 95 -0.37 -13.86 31.73
C GLN A 95 0.93 -13.93 30.90
N PHE A 96 0.78 -14.28 29.62
CA PHE A 96 1.89 -14.23 28.65
C PHE A 96 1.95 -12.83 28.04
N LEU A 97 3.01 -12.08 28.33
CA LEU A 97 3.33 -10.81 27.66
C LEU A 97 4.35 -11.07 26.56
N ILE A 98 3.91 -11.02 25.30
CA ILE A 98 4.80 -11.08 24.13
C ILE A 98 5.27 -9.66 23.82
N PHE A 99 6.53 -9.35 24.13
CA PHE A 99 7.16 -8.08 23.76
C PHE A 99 7.75 -8.17 22.36
N PHE A 100 7.11 -7.52 21.38
CA PHE A 100 7.70 -7.30 20.06
C PHE A 100 8.67 -6.12 20.12
N HIS A 101 9.97 -6.40 20.25
CA HIS A 101 11.00 -5.36 20.19
C HIS A 101 11.35 -5.04 18.73
N MET A 102 10.42 -4.38 18.02
CA MET A 102 10.75 -3.73 16.75
C MET A 102 11.68 -2.56 17.07
N LYS A 103 12.94 -2.64 16.67
CA LYS A 103 13.89 -1.52 16.72
C LYS A 103 13.71 -0.70 15.44
N PRO A 104 12.98 0.43 15.43
CA PRO A 104 12.97 1.28 14.24
C PRO A 104 14.33 1.98 14.13
N PRO A 105 14.94 2.06 12.93
CA PRO A 105 15.94 3.09 12.68
C PRO A 105 15.23 4.45 12.74
N LEU A 106 15.41 5.15 13.85
CA LEU A 106 14.95 6.52 14.07
C LEU A 106 15.80 7.47 13.22
N MET A 107 15.42 7.61 11.97
CA MET A 107 15.47 8.91 11.31
C MET A 107 14.06 9.50 11.43
N PRO A 108 13.89 10.76 11.85
CA PRO A 108 12.59 11.39 11.76
C PRO A 108 12.22 11.44 10.28
N ILE A 109 11.33 10.54 9.86
CA ILE A 109 10.65 10.67 8.57
C ILE A 109 9.92 11.99 8.70
N ASP A 110 10.44 12.99 8.01
CA ASP A 110 9.73 14.24 7.80
C ASP A 110 8.42 13.89 7.08
N LEU A 111 7.35 13.76 7.88
CA LEU A 111 6.01 13.43 7.43
C LEU A 111 5.55 14.43 6.38
N SER A 112 6.12 15.63 6.37
CA SER A 112 5.85 16.64 5.35
C SER A 112 6.27 16.13 3.95
N HIS A 113 7.39 15.43 3.79
CA HIS A 113 7.83 14.93 2.48
C HIS A 113 6.97 13.76 1.96
N VAL A 114 6.44 12.90 2.85
CA VAL A 114 5.49 11.84 2.51
C VAL A 114 4.11 12.41 2.18
N VAL A 115 3.71 13.48 2.87
CA VAL A 115 2.39 14.12 2.72
C VAL A 115 2.36 15.09 1.53
N PHE A 116 3.45 15.79 1.21
CA PHE A 116 3.46 16.89 0.24
C PHE A 116 4.13 16.61 -1.11
N GLY A 117 4.90 15.53 -1.26
CA GLY A 117 5.77 15.41 -2.45
C GLY A 117 5.74 14.09 -3.22
N THR A 118 5.32 12.97 -2.62
CA THR A 118 5.36 11.69 -3.33
C THR A 118 4.19 11.56 -4.30
N HIS A 119 4.51 11.31 -5.57
CA HIS A 119 3.53 10.95 -6.59
C HIS A 119 2.67 9.80 -6.05
N ALA A 120 1.35 9.97 -6.10
CA ALA A 120 0.45 8.91 -5.65
C ALA A 120 0.74 7.63 -6.43
N SER A 121 0.83 6.52 -5.71
CA SER A 121 0.98 5.19 -6.32
C SER A 121 -0.15 4.94 -7.32
N GLU A 122 0.13 4.16 -8.35
CA GLU A 122 -0.85 3.81 -9.38
C GLU A 122 -2.11 3.18 -8.77
N ASN A 123 -1.93 2.34 -7.76
CA ASN A 123 -3.05 1.73 -7.03
C ASN A 123 -3.97 2.79 -6.40
N THR A 124 -3.40 3.81 -5.75
CA THR A 124 -4.17 4.92 -5.17
C THR A 124 -5.02 5.64 -6.24
N LYS A 125 -4.44 5.88 -7.43
CA LYS A 125 -5.16 6.52 -8.54
C LYS A 125 -6.31 5.65 -9.04
N VAL A 126 -6.10 4.34 -9.17
CA VAL A 126 -7.14 3.39 -9.59
C VAL A 126 -8.30 3.39 -8.60
N HIS A 127 -8.03 3.30 -7.31
CA HIS A 127 -9.09 3.33 -6.29
C HIS A 127 -9.84 4.67 -6.27
N ALA A 128 -9.14 5.80 -6.43
CA ALA A 128 -9.79 7.10 -6.56
C ALA A 128 -10.73 7.17 -7.78
N LEU A 129 -10.30 6.63 -8.93
CA LEU A 129 -11.13 6.55 -10.13
C LEU A 129 -12.31 5.58 -9.97
N TYR A 130 -12.11 4.46 -9.28
CA TYR A 130 -13.17 3.51 -8.96
C TYR A 130 -14.29 4.17 -8.14
N ASN A 131 -13.92 4.89 -7.08
CA ASN A 131 -14.85 5.67 -6.26
C ASN A 131 -15.62 6.73 -7.07
N PHE A 132 -14.99 7.35 -8.05
CA PHE A 132 -15.65 8.31 -8.93
C PHE A 132 -16.65 7.66 -9.90
N TYR A 133 -16.24 6.59 -10.60
CA TYR A 133 -17.06 5.98 -11.65
C TYR A 133 -18.15 5.04 -11.13
N PHE A 134 -17.85 4.23 -10.11
CA PHE A 134 -18.76 3.20 -9.60
C PHE A 134 -19.55 3.67 -8.38
N HIS A 135 -18.87 4.27 -7.41
CA HIS A 135 -19.54 4.79 -6.21
C HIS A 135 -20.13 6.21 -6.39
N ARG A 136 -19.93 6.83 -7.56
CA ARG A 136 -20.44 8.18 -7.90
C ARG A 136 -20.10 9.25 -6.85
N MET A 137 -18.97 9.08 -6.15
CA MET A 137 -18.55 10.02 -5.11
C MET A 137 -18.13 11.36 -5.73
N ARG A 138 -18.39 12.45 -5.02
CA ARG A 138 -17.95 13.79 -5.45
C ARG A 138 -16.42 13.90 -5.32
N VAL A 139 -15.79 14.64 -6.22
CA VAL A 139 -14.33 14.89 -6.21
C VAL A 139 -13.84 15.40 -4.86
N SER A 140 -14.60 16.28 -4.20
CA SER A 140 -14.26 16.81 -2.87
C SER A 140 -14.26 15.75 -1.78
N GLN A 141 -15.13 14.74 -1.86
CA GLN A 141 -15.16 13.61 -0.91
C GLN A 141 -13.97 12.68 -1.16
N ILE A 142 -13.69 12.36 -2.41
CA ILE A 142 -12.53 11.52 -2.79
C ILE A 142 -11.22 12.19 -2.35
N ALA A 143 -11.09 13.51 -2.57
CA ALA A 143 -9.96 14.30 -2.12
C ALA A 143 -9.71 14.17 -0.61
N LYS A 144 -10.77 14.21 0.20
CA LYS A 144 -10.68 14.02 1.66
C LYS A 144 -10.23 12.59 2.04
N VAL A 145 -10.78 11.56 1.39
CA VAL A 145 -10.43 10.14 1.68
C VAL A 145 -8.95 9.84 1.42
N TYR A 146 -8.39 10.40 0.35
CA TYR A 146 -6.99 10.14 -0.05
C TYR A 146 -6.01 11.22 0.41
N CYS A 147 -6.46 12.22 1.18
CA CYS A 147 -5.67 13.38 1.58
C CYS A 147 -4.94 14.06 0.40
N LYS A 148 -5.66 14.26 -0.71
CA LYS A 148 -5.14 14.94 -1.91
C LYS A 148 -5.97 16.17 -2.25
N THR A 149 -5.39 17.10 -3.00
CA THR A 149 -6.14 18.27 -3.44
C THR A 149 -7.20 17.88 -4.48
N PRO A 150 -8.36 18.56 -4.52
CA PRO A 150 -9.39 18.32 -5.54
C PRO A 150 -8.89 18.52 -6.98
N ALA A 151 -7.87 19.36 -7.17
CA ALA A 151 -7.22 19.56 -8.47
C ALA A 151 -6.48 18.30 -8.93
N THR A 152 -5.74 17.64 -8.03
CA THR A 152 -5.04 16.38 -8.31
C THR A 152 -6.02 15.28 -8.72
N ILE A 153 -7.14 15.13 -8.01
CA ILE A 153 -8.18 14.14 -8.36
C ILE A 153 -8.79 14.45 -9.74
N ARG A 154 -9.09 15.73 -10.03
CA ARG A 154 -9.57 16.15 -11.37
C ARG A 154 -8.57 15.81 -12.47
N ASN A 155 -7.28 16.06 -12.25
CA ASN A 155 -6.23 15.74 -13.20
C ASN A 155 -6.16 14.23 -13.47
N TRP A 156 -6.27 13.38 -12.44
CA TRP A 156 -6.33 11.92 -12.64
C TRP A 156 -7.54 11.50 -13.46
N ILE A 157 -8.73 12.06 -13.18
CA ILE A 157 -9.95 11.77 -13.94
C ILE A 157 -9.78 12.20 -15.41
N HIS A 158 -9.25 13.40 -15.63
CA HIS A 158 -9.04 13.94 -16.97
C HIS A 158 -8.02 13.13 -17.76
N GLN A 159 -6.85 12.85 -17.17
CA GLN A 159 -5.82 12.00 -17.77
C GLN A 159 -6.39 10.63 -18.14
N TYR A 160 -7.15 10.01 -17.23
CA TYR A 160 -7.75 8.71 -17.50
C TYR A 160 -8.82 8.75 -18.59
N ARG A 161 -9.61 9.83 -18.71
CA ARG A 161 -10.56 10.00 -19.82
C ARG A 161 -9.86 10.12 -21.17
N GLN A 162 -8.71 10.80 -21.20
CA GLN A 162 -7.96 11.01 -22.43
C GLN A 162 -7.15 9.78 -22.85
N SER A 163 -6.40 9.18 -21.92
CA SER A 163 -5.45 8.08 -22.23
C SER A 163 -6.04 6.69 -22.00
N GLY A 164 -7.06 6.56 -21.15
CA GLY A 164 -7.53 5.28 -20.65
C GLY A 164 -6.54 4.55 -19.75
N SER A 165 -5.49 5.23 -19.25
CA SER A 165 -4.45 4.67 -18.38
C SER A 165 -4.18 5.57 -17.17
N VAL A 166 -3.89 4.93 -16.04
CA VAL A 166 -3.51 5.56 -14.75
C VAL A 166 -2.01 5.71 -14.58
N ALA A 167 -1.24 5.04 -15.43
CA ALA A 167 0.21 5.16 -15.45
C ALA A 167 0.55 6.64 -15.54
N CYS A 168 1.56 7.05 -14.77
CA CYS A 168 2.20 8.32 -15.10
C CYS A 168 2.56 8.21 -16.57
N SER A 169 2.12 9.18 -17.38
CA SER A 169 2.75 9.40 -18.67
C SER A 169 4.21 9.58 -18.30
N ASN A 170 5.01 8.51 -18.44
CA ASN A 170 6.44 8.65 -18.53
C ASN A 170 6.55 9.66 -19.64
N SER A 171 6.89 10.90 -19.28
CA SER A 171 7.35 11.85 -20.27
C SER A 171 8.47 11.06 -20.93
N THR A 172 8.18 10.46 -22.09
CA THR A 172 9.19 10.02 -23.01
C THR A 172 9.91 11.32 -23.24
N ASN A 173 10.94 11.54 -22.44
CA ASN A 173 11.80 12.70 -22.51
C ASN A 173 12.34 12.58 -23.92
N LYS A 174 11.66 13.22 -24.87
CA LYS A 174 11.97 13.28 -26.31
C LYS A 174 13.27 14.07 -26.54
N ARG A 175 14.08 14.22 -25.50
CA ARG A 175 15.44 14.73 -25.49
C ARG A 175 16.22 13.90 -24.49
N SER A 176 16.46 12.63 -24.80
CA SER A 176 17.75 12.08 -24.36
C SER A 176 18.79 12.96 -25.03
N LYS A 177 19.33 13.96 -24.32
CA LYS A 177 20.32 14.90 -24.85
C LYS A 177 21.53 14.16 -25.45
N PHE A 178 21.74 12.92 -24.99
CA PHE A 178 22.78 12.03 -25.46
C PHE A 178 22.22 10.80 -26.18
N THR A 179 22.79 10.45 -27.33
CA THR A 179 22.51 9.20 -28.03
C THR A 179 23.04 8.00 -27.24
N ALA A 180 22.61 6.78 -27.59
CA ALA A 180 23.13 5.57 -26.95
C ALA A 180 24.66 5.44 -27.12
N ALA A 181 25.18 5.74 -28.32
CA ALA A 181 26.61 5.72 -28.61
C ALA A 181 27.39 6.74 -27.77
N GLN A 182 26.85 7.95 -27.57
CA GLN A 182 27.46 8.97 -26.72
C GLN A 182 27.57 8.53 -25.25
N ARG A 183 26.57 7.80 -24.74
CA ARG A 183 26.61 7.26 -23.37
C ARG A 183 27.64 6.15 -23.20
N ILE A 184 27.72 5.23 -24.17
CA ILE A 184 28.74 4.17 -24.18
C ILE A 184 30.13 4.79 -24.20
N TRP A 185 30.34 5.79 -25.07
CA TRP A 185 31.62 6.47 -25.13
C TRP A 185 32.01 7.16 -23.82
N LEU A 186 31.06 7.82 -23.15
CA LEU A 186 31.33 8.48 -21.88
C LEU A 186 31.71 7.47 -20.79
N HIS A 187 31.07 6.30 -20.78
CA HIS A 187 31.42 5.20 -19.89
C HIS A 187 32.87 4.75 -20.14
N ASP A 188 33.21 4.42 -21.38
CA ASP A 188 34.54 3.90 -21.72
C ASP A 188 35.65 4.92 -21.41
N TYR A 189 35.40 6.20 -21.65
CA TYR A 189 36.31 7.29 -21.30
C TYR A 189 36.68 7.31 -19.81
N TYR A 190 35.70 7.12 -18.91
CA TYR A 190 35.94 7.11 -17.47
C TYR A 190 36.52 5.78 -16.97
N VAL A 191 36.30 4.68 -17.69
CA VAL A 191 36.99 3.41 -17.42
C VAL A 191 38.49 3.55 -17.73
N GLU A 192 38.84 4.19 -18.84
CA GLU A 192 40.23 4.44 -19.23
C GLU A 192 40.89 5.54 -18.37
N GLN A 193 40.14 6.56 -17.97
CA GLN A 193 40.64 7.72 -17.23
C GLN A 193 39.78 8.01 -15.99
N PRO A 194 39.86 7.17 -14.93
CA PRO A 194 38.99 7.30 -13.76
C PRO A 194 39.20 8.59 -12.96
N LEU A 195 40.37 9.22 -13.09
CA LEU A 195 40.71 10.49 -12.44
C LEU A 195 40.55 11.71 -13.36
N SER A 196 39.91 11.56 -14.53
CA SER A 196 39.67 12.69 -15.42
C SER A 196 38.66 13.67 -14.81
N PHE A 197 39.03 14.95 -14.77
CA PHE A 197 38.09 16.03 -14.42
C PHE A 197 37.01 16.20 -15.48
N LEU A 198 35.88 16.80 -15.07
CA LEU A 198 34.72 17.02 -15.93
C LEU A 198 35.07 17.89 -17.15
N ASP A 199 35.90 18.93 -16.98
CA ASP A 199 36.27 19.83 -18.08
C ASP A 199 37.04 19.11 -19.18
N LYS A 200 37.96 18.20 -18.81
CA LYS A 200 38.70 17.37 -19.76
C LYS A 200 37.77 16.41 -20.49
N ALA A 201 36.84 15.77 -19.77
CA ALA A 201 35.84 14.89 -20.37
C ALA A 201 34.92 15.66 -21.34
N GLN A 202 34.54 16.89 -21.01
CA GLN A 202 33.74 17.75 -21.89
C GLN A 202 34.50 18.15 -23.14
N LEU A 203 35.78 18.53 -23.04
CA LEU A 203 36.63 18.83 -24.19
C LEU A 203 36.79 17.62 -25.10
N ALA A 204 37.08 16.44 -24.53
CA ALA A 204 37.19 15.20 -25.29
C ALA A 204 35.85 14.80 -25.95
N PHE A 205 34.73 15.00 -25.24
CA PHE A 205 33.39 14.73 -25.77
C PHE A 205 33.07 15.65 -26.95
N LYS A 206 33.33 16.96 -26.82
CA LYS A 206 33.14 17.95 -27.89
C LYS A 206 34.04 17.68 -29.09
N ALA A 207 35.31 17.32 -28.85
CA ALA A 207 36.25 16.96 -29.90
C ALA A 207 35.78 15.73 -30.70
N LYS A 208 35.17 14.74 -30.04
CA LYS A 208 34.67 13.52 -30.69
C LYS A 208 33.32 13.69 -31.40
N TRP A 209 32.40 14.46 -30.83
CA TRP A 209 31.00 14.53 -31.29
C TRP A 209 30.59 15.86 -31.93
N GLY A 210 31.46 16.88 -31.93
CA GLY A 210 31.26 18.13 -32.68
C GLY A 210 30.04 18.97 -32.26
N THR A 211 29.53 18.80 -31.04
CA THR A 211 28.36 19.51 -30.48
C THR A 211 28.71 20.82 -29.79
#